data_AF-A0ABD4LLU0-F1
#
_entry.id   AF-A0ABD4LLU0-F1
#
_cell.length_a   1.000
_cell.length_b   1.000
_cell.length_c   1.000
_cell.angle_alpha   90.00
_cell.angle_beta   90.00
_cell.angle_gamma   90.00
#
_symmetry.space_group_name_H-M   'P 1'
#
loop_
_entity.id
_entity.type
_entity.pdbx_description
1 polymer ?
#
loop_
_entity_poly.entity_id
_entity_poly.type
_entity_poly.pdbx_seq_one_letter_code
_entity_poly.pdbx_strand_id
1 'polypeptide(L)'
;MAFKKVRANYHDGSVFNTAHYETQAEQVKIMDANGVISDFDEMFLKGKLIQGVDLNTIKANGLYRAKGCTNAPSGMVATTVYLMKVETVDTVVLQTFYDHTGNDTHQRAIVGSTIGAWSAGGKKTNDAIADINKNIGSLTGLKTTAKTSIVNAVNEVQTEVDEVLKKANDNATAIAQLGKDSVTHNHDNAYLKLSGGSLTGSVSVANNKSFSGKTTGGVDLSIGKVSIGNVVVLGDSKAQTVIETNVRKTLKFYDGVEEFSLWHDGNHGSGSGLNADKLDGFHANQFARVDEEPNFQKNLIMTNGKDIILRAPAGSMNSGDLIFAEGGNGEIGRVFVDDTGTLVLRSQFYGDMRVRYDGVITSDYGMEFNSKNKETDLKFRANDEDKGMGLYMNNNTRQLGMYDWHNDKFLFTTNRNEGMVEFGNQIKIQGKRLHIRGDAPSYATYGDIWIQV
;
A
#
# COMPACT_ATOMS: atom_id res chain seq x y z
N MET A 1 69.66 53.90 -98.46
CA MET A 1 68.73 54.61 -99.37
C MET A 1 69.54 55.10 -100.55
N ALA A 2 68.99 55.01 -101.76
CA ALA A 2 69.58 55.63 -102.94
C ALA A 2 68.64 56.72 -103.46
N PHE A 3 69.21 57.86 -103.83
CA PHE A 3 68.48 59.02 -104.33
C PHE A 3 68.70 59.16 -105.84
N LYS A 4 67.63 59.26 -106.65
CA LYS A 4 67.70 59.39 -108.12
C LYS A 4 66.86 60.61 -108.55
N LYS A 5 67.31 61.38 -109.55
CA LYS A 5 66.69 62.67 -110.00
C LYS A 5 66.49 63.70 -108.87
N VAL A 6 67.52 63.86 -108.07
CA VAL A 6 67.57 64.82 -106.97
C VAL A 6 67.80 66.23 -107.51
N ARG A 7 67.05 67.22 -107.02
CA ARG A 7 67.39 68.62 -107.26
C ARG A 7 68.40 69.04 -106.19
N ALA A 8 69.66 69.18 -106.59
CA ALA A 8 70.67 69.81 -105.76
C ALA A 8 70.45 71.33 -105.84
N ASN A 9 69.90 71.92 -104.79
CA ASN A 9 69.85 73.36 -104.68
C ASN A 9 71.15 73.78 -103.98
N TYR A 10 71.95 74.57 -104.68
CA TYR A 10 73.16 75.16 -104.14
C TYR A 10 72.80 76.52 -103.55
N HIS A 11 73.04 76.66 -102.24
CA HIS A 11 72.99 77.95 -101.58
C HIS A 11 74.43 78.39 -101.34
N ASP A 12 74.85 79.47 -102.02
CA ASP A 12 76.14 80.14 -101.76
C ASP A 12 76.01 80.91 -100.43
N GLY A 13 76.23 80.17 -99.35
CA GLY A 13 76.30 80.71 -97.99
C GLY A 13 77.69 81.29 -97.72
N SER A 14 77.76 82.39 -96.99
CA SER A 14 78.96 83.23 -96.81
C SER A 14 80.14 82.59 -96.05
N VAL A 15 80.11 81.30 -95.72
CA VAL A 15 81.20 80.59 -95.01
C VAL A 15 81.46 79.20 -95.60
N PHE A 16 80.42 78.43 -95.93
CA PHE A 16 80.54 77.18 -96.70
C PHE A 16 79.38 77.05 -97.68
N ASN A 17 79.68 76.59 -98.89
CA ASN A 17 78.64 76.23 -99.85
C ASN A 17 77.93 74.96 -99.34
N THR A 18 76.63 75.05 -99.10
CA THR A 18 75.82 73.92 -98.61
C THR A 18 74.95 73.42 -99.75
N ALA A 19 75.11 72.14 -100.11
CA ALA A 19 74.20 71.45 -101.01
C ALA A 19 73.14 70.74 -100.17
N HIS A 20 71.88 71.19 -100.25
CA HIS A 20 70.77 70.35 -99.79
C HIS A 20 70.17 69.60 -100.98
N TYR A 21 69.66 68.41 -100.70
CA TYR A 21 69.10 67.50 -101.68
C TYR A 21 67.61 67.38 -101.39
N GLU A 22 66.79 68.10 -102.14
CA GLU A 22 65.34 67.92 -102.09
C GLU A 22 64.95 66.81 -103.05
N THR A 23 64.19 65.85 -102.53
CA THR A 23 63.65 64.75 -103.31
C THR A 23 62.24 64.46 -102.83
N GLN A 24 61.38 64.05 -103.76
CA GLN A 24 60.04 63.60 -103.42
C GLN A 24 60.14 62.25 -102.69
N ALA A 25 59.29 62.04 -101.68
CA ALA A 25 59.32 60.82 -100.86
C ALA A 25 59.24 59.53 -101.69
N GLU A 26 58.50 59.54 -102.81
CA GLU A 26 58.37 58.44 -103.78
C GLU A 26 59.70 58.09 -104.50
N GLN A 27 60.67 59.00 -104.51
CA GLN A 27 61.97 58.81 -105.19
C GLN A 27 63.06 58.29 -104.26
N VAL A 28 62.81 58.22 -102.94
CA VAL A 28 63.73 57.61 -101.97
C VAL A 28 63.48 56.11 -101.94
N LYS A 29 64.33 55.34 -102.61
CA LYS A 29 64.19 53.88 -102.66
C LYS A 29 64.79 53.21 -101.43
N ILE A 30 64.01 52.32 -100.82
CA ILE A 30 64.43 51.42 -99.74
C ILE A 30 64.88 50.12 -100.39
N MET A 31 66.03 49.62 -99.98
CA MET A 31 66.65 48.43 -100.55
C MET A 31 66.90 47.38 -99.45
N ASP A 32 66.77 46.12 -99.81
CA ASP A 32 67.32 44.99 -99.06
C ASP A 32 68.53 44.39 -99.82
N ALA A 33 69.03 43.25 -99.34
CA ALA A 33 70.14 42.53 -99.97
C ALA A 33 69.85 42.04 -101.40
N ASN A 34 68.57 42.02 -101.83
CA ASN A 34 68.12 41.50 -103.12
C ASN A 34 67.67 42.60 -104.10
N GLY A 35 67.64 43.87 -103.66
CA GLY A 35 67.36 45.03 -104.51
C GLY A 35 66.41 46.05 -103.87
N VAL A 36 65.76 46.86 -104.70
CA VAL A 36 64.77 47.85 -104.23
C VAL A 36 63.51 47.15 -103.77
N ILE A 37 63.17 47.29 -102.49
CA ILE A 37 61.97 46.68 -101.89
C ILE A 37 60.75 47.60 -101.87
N SER A 38 60.92 48.92 -101.79
CA SER A 38 59.84 49.93 -101.81
C SER A 38 60.43 51.35 -101.85
N ASP A 39 59.63 52.38 -101.59
CA ASP A 39 60.08 53.73 -101.31
C ASP A 39 59.63 54.24 -99.94
N PHE A 40 60.15 55.40 -99.55
CA PHE A 40 59.93 55.98 -98.23
C PHE A 40 58.45 56.32 -97.99
N ASP A 41 57.76 56.86 -99.00
CA ASP A 41 56.34 57.22 -98.91
C ASP A 41 55.48 55.96 -98.69
N GLU A 42 55.74 54.91 -99.45
CA GLU A 42 55.01 53.67 -99.35
C GLU A 42 55.34 52.89 -98.05
N MET A 43 56.60 52.70 -97.69
CA MET A 43 56.97 51.82 -96.57
C MET A 43 56.81 52.45 -95.18
N PHE A 44 56.84 53.79 -95.05
CA PHE A 44 56.82 54.45 -93.74
C PHE A 44 55.67 55.43 -93.52
N LEU A 45 55.03 55.95 -94.57
CA LEU A 45 53.93 56.91 -94.44
C LEU A 45 52.56 56.28 -94.76
N LYS A 46 52.40 55.73 -95.98
CA LYS A 46 51.11 55.20 -96.45
C LYS A 46 50.92 53.71 -96.12
N GLY A 47 52.01 52.99 -95.93
CA GLY A 47 52.05 51.56 -95.73
C GLY A 47 52.04 50.77 -97.05
N LYS A 48 53.02 49.87 -97.20
CA LYS A 48 53.18 49.05 -98.40
C LYS A 48 52.05 48.04 -98.54
N LEU A 49 51.39 48.00 -99.70
CA LEU A 49 50.32 47.03 -99.95
C LEU A 49 50.93 45.62 -100.07
N ILE A 50 50.53 44.73 -99.18
CA ILE A 50 50.81 43.30 -99.26
C ILE A 50 49.48 42.56 -99.43
N GLN A 51 49.37 41.78 -100.51
CA GLN A 51 48.13 41.11 -100.87
C GLN A 51 48.38 39.62 -101.12
N GLY A 52 47.60 38.75 -100.45
CA GLY A 52 47.71 37.30 -100.64
C GLY A 52 49.00 36.66 -100.11
N VAL A 53 49.77 37.40 -99.30
CA VAL A 53 51.07 36.98 -98.78
C VAL A 53 50.93 36.33 -97.40
N ASP A 54 51.80 35.39 -97.06
CA ASP A 54 51.94 34.88 -95.69
C ASP A 54 52.60 35.92 -94.78
N LEU A 55 51.88 36.40 -93.76
CA LEU A 55 52.39 37.40 -92.82
C LEU A 55 53.61 36.92 -92.03
N ASN A 56 53.88 35.61 -91.93
CA ASN A 56 55.08 35.09 -91.29
C ASN A 56 56.37 35.51 -92.03
N THR A 57 56.25 35.81 -93.32
CA THR A 57 57.38 36.20 -94.19
C THR A 57 57.68 37.69 -94.13
N ILE A 58 56.78 38.50 -93.55
CA ILE A 58 56.92 39.95 -93.48
C ILE A 58 57.75 40.34 -92.25
N LYS A 59 59.07 40.44 -92.45
CA LYS A 59 60.05 40.70 -91.39
C LYS A 59 60.79 42.03 -91.53
N ALA A 60 60.60 42.74 -92.64
CA ALA A 60 61.26 44.03 -92.85
C ALA A 60 60.56 45.10 -92.00
N ASN A 61 61.36 45.99 -91.42
CA ASN A 61 60.86 47.10 -90.61
C ASN A 61 60.05 48.06 -91.49
N GLY A 62 58.83 48.40 -91.08
CA GLY A 62 57.97 49.28 -91.86
C GLY A 62 56.49 49.19 -91.54
N LEU A 63 55.72 50.02 -92.23
CA LEU A 63 54.27 50.05 -92.21
C LEU A 63 53.73 49.29 -93.43
N TYR A 64 52.72 48.46 -93.20
CA TYR A 64 52.14 47.59 -94.21
C TYR A 64 50.62 47.70 -94.21
N ARG A 65 50.05 47.62 -95.41
CA ARG A 65 48.62 47.49 -95.66
C ARG A 65 48.35 46.06 -96.07
N ALA A 66 47.86 45.23 -95.15
CA ALA A 66 47.62 43.82 -95.38
C ALA A 66 46.20 43.57 -95.91
N LYS A 67 46.08 42.84 -97.02
CA LYS A 67 44.80 42.45 -97.62
C LYS A 67 44.81 40.99 -98.05
N GLY A 68 43.86 40.19 -97.56
CA GLY A 68 43.74 38.78 -97.95
C GLY A 68 44.99 37.93 -97.67
N CYS A 69 45.80 38.31 -96.68
CA CYS A 69 47.02 37.61 -96.28
C CYS A 69 46.72 36.35 -95.46
N THR A 70 47.57 35.33 -95.56
CA THR A 70 47.50 34.12 -94.72
C THR A 70 48.27 34.33 -93.41
N ASN A 71 47.93 33.54 -92.38
CA ASN A 71 48.46 33.70 -91.01
C ASN A 71 48.21 35.08 -90.37
N ALA A 72 47.13 35.74 -90.79
CA ALA A 72 46.56 36.90 -90.11
C ALA A 72 45.84 36.51 -88.80
N PRO A 73 45.59 37.45 -87.87
CA PRO A 73 44.80 37.17 -86.68
C PRO A 73 43.42 36.55 -87.03
N SER A 74 42.89 35.71 -86.14
CA SER A 74 41.57 35.11 -86.32
C SER A 74 40.48 36.18 -86.32
N GLY A 75 39.54 36.07 -87.27
CA GLY A 75 38.43 37.03 -87.45
C GLY A 75 38.69 38.14 -88.47
N MET A 76 39.86 38.18 -89.12
CA MET A 76 40.13 39.16 -90.19
C MET A 76 39.37 38.84 -91.48
N VAL A 77 38.82 39.87 -92.11
CA VAL A 77 38.05 39.75 -93.36
C VAL A 77 38.98 39.88 -94.57
N ALA A 78 39.00 38.87 -95.44
CA ALA A 78 39.95 38.81 -96.56
C ALA A 78 39.85 40.00 -97.55
N THR A 79 38.69 40.65 -97.67
CA THR A 79 38.46 41.79 -98.57
C THR A 79 38.85 43.15 -97.96
N THR A 80 39.03 43.23 -96.64
CA THR A 80 39.35 44.47 -95.92
C THR A 80 40.87 44.70 -95.88
N VAL A 81 41.27 45.97 -95.94
CA VAL A 81 42.66 46.37 -95.75
C VAL A 81 42.88 46.69 -94.28
N TYR A 82 43.88 46.06 -93.68
CA TYR A 82 44.30 46.28 -92.31
C TYR A 82 45.68 46.92 -92.27
N LEU A 83 45.95 47.65 -91.20
CA LEU A 83 47.26 48.24 -90.98
C LEU A 83 48.10 47.29 -90.12
N MET A 84 49.34 47.04 -90.54
CA MET A 84 50.30 46.27 -89.75
C MET A 84 51.60 47.06 -89.66
N LYS A 85 52.05 47.30 -88.43
CA LYS A 85 53.39 47.82 -88.16
C LYS A 85 54.30 46.64 -87.86
N VAL A 86 55.45 46.62 -88.51
CA VAL A 86 56.51 45.64 -88.25
C VAL A 86 57.71 46.38 -87.72
N GLU A 87 58.12 46.01 -86.52
CA GLU A 87 59.28 46.57 -85.84
C GLU A 87 60.33 45.47 -85.71
N THR A 88 61.47 45.67 -86.37
CA THR A 88 62.53 44.66 -86.41
C THR A 88 63.78 45.19 -85.75
N VAL A 89 64.27 44.45 -84.75
CA VAL A 89 65.54 44.69 -84.06
C VAL A 89 66.33 43.39 -84.10
N ASP A 90 67.39 43.38 -84.90
CA ASP A 90 68.23 42.19 -85.15
C ASP A 90 67.39 40.95 -85.56
N THR A 91 67.32 39.93 -84.72
CA THR A 91 66.59 38.67 -85.00
C THR A 91 65.14 38.66 -84.52
N VAL A 92 64.68 39.72 -83.83
CA VAL A 92 63.33 39.83 -83.28
C VAL A 92 62.48 40.77 -84.13
N VAL A 93 61.31 40.27 -84.52
CA VAL A 93 60.30 41.01 -85.29
C VAL A 93 59.02 41.07 -84.47
N LEU A 94 58.60 42.28 -84.09
CA LEU A 94 57.29 42.51 -83.50
C LEU A 94 56.32 42.94 -84.60
N GLN A 95 55.27 42.15 -84.81
CA GLN A 95 54.16 42.53 -85.67
C GLN A 95 53.02 43.04 -84.80
N THR A 96 52.64 44.30 -85.01
CA THR A 96 51.43 44.89 -84.45
C THR A 96 50.43 45.09 -85.56
N PHE A 97 49.32 44.36 -85.50
CA PHE A 97 48.23 44.38 -86.46
C PHE A 97 47.06 45.15 -85.86
N TYR A 98 46.64 46.22 -86.54
CA TYR A 98 45.57 47.10 -86.08
C TYR A 98 44.27 46.71 -86.76
N ASP A 99 43.36 46.14 -85.98
CA ASP A 99 42.01 45.78 -86.42
C ASP A 99 41.05 46.93 -86.13
N HIS A 100 40.85 47.79 -87.12
CA HIS A 100 39.87 48.88 -87.05
C HIS A 100 38.42 48.39 -87.16
N THR A 101 38.18 47.16 -87.62
CA THR A 101 36.82 46.60 -87.73
C THR A 101 36.33 46.02 -86.41
N GLY A 102 37.22 45.35 -85.68
CA GLY A 102 36.97 44.84 -84.32
C GLY A 102 37.36 45.79 -83.20
N ASN A 103 37.92 46.97 -83.52
CA ASN A 103 38.52 47.92 -82.55
C ASN A 103 39.51 47.24 -81.59
N ASP A 104 40.36 46.37 -82.14
CA ASP A 104 41.30 45.55 -81.38
C ASP A 104 42.71 45.70 -81.95
N THR A 105 43.70 45.33 -81.16
CA THR A 105 45.08 45.22 -81.62
C THR A 105 45.55 43.79 -81.43
N HIS A 106 46.23 43.26 -82.43
CA HIS A 106 46.83 41.95 -82.35
C HIS A 106 48.34 42.10 -82.42
N GLN A 107 49.03 41.47 -81.48
CA GLN A 107 50.48 41.50 -81.45
C GLN A 107 51.03 40.08 -81.46
N ARG A 108 52.14 39.90 -82.14
CA ARG A 108 52.96 38.70 -82.03
C ARG A 108 54.41 39.02 -82.27
N ALA A 109 55.28 38.24 -81.63
CA ALA A 109 56.71 38.25 -81.91
C ALA A 109 57.08 37.09 -82.85
N ILE A 110 58.01 37.34 -83.77
CA ILE A 110 58.70 36.32 -84.55
C ILE A 110 60.19 36.45 -84.21
N VAL A 111 60.80 35.39 -83.70
CA VAL A 111 62.21 35.39 -83.25
C VAL A 111 62.96 34.36 -84.08
N GLY A 112 63.86 34.81 -84.95
CA GLY A 112 64.53 33.93 -85.92
C GLY A 112 63.54 33.19 -86.82
N SER A 113 63.42 31.87 -86.62
CA SER A 113 62.46 30.98 -87.30
C SER A 113 61.18 30.68 -86.51
N THR A 114 61.12 31.03 -85.22
CA THR A 114 59.95 30.76 -84.36
C THR A 114 58.88 31.84 -84.54
N ILE A 115 57.65 31.43 -84.85
CA ILE A 115 56.50 32.32 -85.07
C ILE A 115 55.58 32.28 -83.83
N GLY A 116 55.42 33.40 -83.14
CA GLY A 116 54.50 33.53 -82.02
C GLY A 116 53.03 33.54 -82.46
N ALA A 117 52.14 33.10 -81.57
CA ALA A 117 50.70 33.23 -81.76
C ALA A 117 50.25 34.69 -81.65
N TRP A 118 49.17 35.05 -82.34
CA TRP A 118 48.54 36.35 -82.21
C TRP A 118 47.87 36.49 -80.84
N SER A 119 48.32 37.48 -80.07
CA SER A 119 47.70 37.88 -78.81
C SER A 119 46.82 39.09 -79.07
N ALA A 120 45.54 39.01 -78.67
CA ALA A 120 44.63 40.15 -78.71
C ALA A 120 44.91 41.10 -77.52
N GLY A 121 44.86 42.40 -77.78
CA GLY A 121 45.01 43.47 -76.81
C GLY A 121 44.08 44.62 -77.16
N GLY A 122 43.51 45.29 -76.16
CA GLY A 122 42.53 46.37 -76.36
C GLY A 122 41.12 45.92 -75.97
N LYS A 123 40.15 46.00 -76.88
CA LYS A 123 38.73 45.80 -76.57
C LYS A 123 38.44 44.36 -76.13
N LYS A 124 38.97 43.33 -76.80
CA LYS A 124 38.67 41.94 -76.44
C LYS A 124 39.20 41.57 -75.05
N THR A 125 40.38 42.06 -74.69
CA THR A 125 40.93 41.88 -73.34
C THR A 125 40.06 42.59 -72.30
N ASN A 126 39.63 43.82 -72.58
CA ASN A 126 38.74 44.57 -71.69
C ASN A 126 37.36 43.93 -71.55
N ASP A 127 36.78 43.40 -72.62
CA ASP A 127 35.52 42.67 -72.60
C ASP A 127 35.64 41.39 -71.77
N ALA A 128 36.73 40.63 -71.94
CA ALA A 128 36.99 39.44 -71.14
C ALA A 128 37.13 39.76 -69.63
N ILE A 129 37.81 40.87 -69.29
CA ILE A 129 37.90 41.35 -67.91
C ILE A 129 36.52 41.81 -67.40
N ALA A 130 35.73 42.48 -68.22
CA ALA A 130 34.38 42.93 -67.88
C ALA A 130 33.43 41.74 -67.64
N ASP A 131 33.51 40.68 -68.46
CA ASP A 131 32.74 39.45 -68.30
C ASP A 131 33.13 38.71 -67.02
N ILE A 132 34.43 38.63 -66.70
CA ILE A 132 34.91 38.09 -65.43
C ILE A 132 34.31 38.87 -64.25
N ASN A 133 34.36 40.21 -64.29
CA ASN A 133 33.79 41.06 -63.25
C ASN A 133 32.26 40.97 -63.16
N LYS A 134 31.56 40.78 -64.29
CA LYS A 134 30.11 40.60 -64.32
C LYS A 134 29.68 39.26 -63.71
N ASN A 135 30.41 38.19 -64.00
CA ASN A 135 30.10 36.84 -63.52
C ASN A 135 30.46 36.66 -62.04
N ILE A 136 31.54 37.29 -61.57
CA ILE A 136 31.97 37.26 -60.17
C ILE A 136 31.19 38.28 -59.31
N GLY A 137 30.72 39.38 -59.90
CA GLY A 137 30.04 40.46 -59.20
C GLY A 137 30.98 41.26 -58.28
N SER A 138 30.39 42.11 -57.43
CA SER A 138 31.15 42.90 -56.44
C SER A 138 31.20 42.18 -55.10
N LEU A 139 32.42 42.06 -54.55
CA LEU A 139 32.66 41.50 -53.22
C LEU A 139 31.94 42.27 -52.10
N THR A 140 31.70 43.57 -52.31
CA THR A 140 30.94 44.42 -51.38
C THR A 140 29.46 44.02 -51.27
N GLY A 141 28.91 43.36 -52.29
CA GLY A 141 27.52 42.90 -52.31
C GLY A 141 27.27 41.61 -51.54
N LEU A 142 28.32 40.87 -51.15
CA LEU A 142 28.15 39.66 -50.34
C LEU A 142 27.73 40.04 -48.91
N LYS A 143 26.86 39.22 -48.30
CA LYS A 143 26.39 39.47 -46.92
C LYS A 143 27.37 39.01 -45.84
N THR A 144 28.45 38.34 -46.23
CA THR A 144 29.52 37.82 -45.36
C THR A 144 30.34 38.95 -44.75
N THR A 145 30.95 38.75 -43.58
CA THR A 145 31.82 39.74 -42.94
C THR A 145 33.25 39.74 -43.52
N ALA A 146 33.74 38.59 -43.98
CA ALA A 146 35.05 38.39 -44.59
C ALA A 146 35.03 38.69 -46.10
N LYS A 147 35.20 39.97 -46.44
CA LYS A 147 35.14 40.49 -47.83
C LYS A 147 36.52 40.82 -48.43
N THR A 148 37.58 40.12 -48.03
CA THR A 148 38.93 40.34 -48.58
C THR A 148 39.20 39.52 -49.84
N SER A 149 38.48 38.41 -50.02
CA SER A 149 38.42 37.63 -51.26
C SER A 149 37.11 36.82 -51.29
N ILE A 150 36.75 36.31 -52.47
CA ILE A 150 35.61 35.37 -52.62
C ILE A 150 35.86 34.11 -51.79
N VAL A 151 37.11 33.63 -51.74
CA VAL A 151 37.49 32.45 -50.95
C VAL A 151 37.18 32.66 -49.48
N ASN A 152 37.51 33.83 -48.93
CA ASN A 152 37.24 34.13 -47.53
C ASN A 152 35.74 34.25 -47.23
N ALA A 153 34.98 34.88 -48.14
CA ALA A 153 33.53 34.95 -48.01
C ALA A 153 32.88 33.56 -48.05
N VAL A 154 33.34 32.67 -48.96
CA VAL A 154 32.84 31.29 -49.06
C VAL A 154 33.21 30.48 -47.82
N ASN A 155 34.43 30.63 -47.31
CA ASN A 155 34.89 29.91 -46.11
C ASN A 155 34.11 30.34 -44.84
N GLU A 156 33.73 31.62 -44.73
CA GLU A 156 32.85 32.08 -43.64
C GLU A 156 31.49 31.39 -43.71
N VAL A 157 30.85 31.38 -44.89
CA VAL A 157 29.55 30.70 -45.08
C VAL A 157 29.66 29.21 -44.77
N GLN A 158 30.73 28.54 -45.20
CA GLN A 158 30.96 27.13 -44.89
C GLN A 158 31.02 26.90 -43.37
N THR A 159 31.72 27.78 -42.64
CA THR A 159 31.82 27.71 -41.18
C THR A 159 30.45 27.87 -40.52
N GLU A 160 29.66 28.85 -40.96
CA GLU A 160 28.29 29.05 -40.45
C GLU A 160 27.38 27.84 -40.74
N VAL A 161 27.49 27.24 -41.93
CA VAL A 161 26.74 26.03 -42.32
C VAL A 161 27.14 24.84 -41.45
N ASP A 162 28.43 24.64 -41.19
CA ASP A 162 28.93 23.55 -40.35
C ASP A 162 28.42 23.70 -38.90
N GLU A 163 28.36 24.92 -38.37
CA GLU A 163 27.77 25.19 -37.05
C GLU A 163 26.26 24.89 -37.00
N VAL A 164 25.51 25.29 -38.04
CA VAL A 164 24.08 24.99 -38.14
C VAL A 164 23.84 23.49 -38.22
N LEU A 165 24.64 22.77 -39.02
CA LEU A 165 24.57 21.31 -39.13
C LEU A 165 24.84 20.62 -37.79
N LYS A 166 25.84 21.09 -37.05
CA LYS A 166 26.13 20.60 -35.70
C LYS A 166 24.94 20.82 -34.76
N LYS A 167 24.39 22.03 -34.72
CA LYS A 167 23.19 22.35 -33.91
C LYS A 167 22.00 21.48 -34.27
N ALA A 168 21.78 21.19 -35.56
CA ALA A 168 20.71 20.32 -36.02
C ALA A 168 20.87 18.88 -35.50
N ASN A 169 22.09 18.34 -35.55
CA ASN A 169 22.42 17.00 -35.03
C ASN A 169 22.29 16.92 -33.51
N ASP A 170 22.73 17.95 -32.79
CA ASP A 170 22.60 18.05 -31.34
C ASP A 170 21.11 18.08 -30.94
N ASN A 171 20.31 18.91 -31.63
CA ASN A 171 18.87 18.99 -31.42
C ASN A 171 18.16 17.67 -31.72
N ALA A 172 18.50 16.98 -32.80
CA ALA A 172 17.92 15.67 -33.13
C ALA A 172 18.18 14.64 -32.02
N THR A 173 19.39 14.67 -31.44
CA THR A 173 19.79 13.80 -30.33
C THR A 173 19.01 14.14 -29.05
N ALA A 174 18.87 15.44 -28.72
CA ALA A 174 18.10 15.90 -27.57
C ALA A 174 16.61 15.54 -27.69
N ILE A 175 16.01 15.71 -28.88
CA ILE A 175 14.62 15.32 -29.15
C ILE A 175 14.44 13.81 -29.00
N ALA A 176 15.38 13.00 -29.51
CA ALA A 176 15.33 11.55 -29.34
C ALA A 176 15.43 11.15 -27.85
N GLN A 177 16.24 11.84 -27.05
CA GLN A 177 16.31 11.61 -25.62
C GLN A 177 15.03 12.01 -24.89
N LEU A 178 14.45 13.18 -25.19
CA LEU A 178 13.14 13.59 -24.66
C LEU A 178 12.02 12.59 -25.00
N GLY A 179 12.04 12.04 -26.21
CA GLY A 179 11.11 10.99 -26.62
C GLY A 179 11.27 9.71 -25.79
N LYS A 180 12.51 9.31 -25.47
CA LYS A 180 12.76 8.20 -24.54
C LYS A 180 12.28 8.55 -23.15
N ASP A 181 12.71 9.68 -22.60
CA ASP A 181 12.40 10.15 -21.25
C ASP A 181 10.88 10.21 -21.03
N SER A 182 10.12 10.82 -21.95
CA SER A 182 8.65 10.89 -21.86
C SER A 182 7.92 9.54 -21.87
N VAL A 183 8.52 8.49 -22.45
CA VAL A 183 7.96 7.14 -22.50
C VAL A 183 8.50 6.27 -21.34
N THR A 184 9.74 6.50 -20.89
CA THR A 184 10.41 5.71 -19.85
C THR A 184 10.30 6.30 -18.45
N HIS A 185 9.80 7.54 -18.30
CA HIS A 185 9.43 8.10 -17.01
C HIS A 185 8.22 7.34 -16.44
N ASN A 186 8.56 6.22 -15.82
CA ASN A 186 7.77 5.38 -14.95
C ASN A 186 7.32 6.19 -13.72
N HIS A 187 6.23 6.95 -13.86
CA HIS A 187 5.44 7.38 -12.71
C HIS A 187 4.52 6.25 -12.22
N ASP A 188 4.33 5.20 -13.02
CA ASP A 188 3.32 4.17 -12.82
C ASP A 188 3.67 3.13 -11.74
N ASN A 189 4.96 2.88 -11.50
CA ASN A 189 5.42 1.92 -10.48
C ASN A 189 6.02 2.61 -9.25
N ALA A 190 6.26 3.92 -9.31
CA ALA A 190 6.82 4.69 -8.19
C ALA A 190 5.75 5.32 -7.28
N TYR A 191 4.55 5.60 -7.81
CA TYR A 191 3.47 6.28 -7.08
C TYR A 191 2.14 5.55 -7.26
N LEU A 192 1.30 5.58 -6.21
CA LEU A 192 -0.09 5.17 -6.32
C LEU A 192 -0.87 6.24 -7.09
N LYS A 193 -1.55 5.87 -8.18
CA LYS A 193 -2.37 6.80 -8.97
C LYS A 193 -3.57 7.30 -8.14
N LEU A 194 -4.09 8.50 -8.47
CA LEU A 194 -5.30 9.05 -7.84
C LEU A 194 -6.54 8.16 -8.05
N SER A 195 -6.59 7.45 -9.18
CA SER A 195 -7.62 6.44 -9.47
C SER A 195 -7.46 5.16 -8.65
N GLY A 196 -6.43 5.05 -7.80
CA GLY A 196 -6.04 3.84 -7.10
C GLY A 196 -5.07 2.96 -7.90
N GLY A 197 -4.71 1.82 -7.30
CA GLY A 197 -3.78 0.83 -7.84
C GLY A 197 -3.43 -0.23 -6.80
N SER A 198 -2.65 -1.24 -7.18
CA SER A 198 -2.22 -2.31 -6.28
C SER A 198 -0.79 -2.07 -5.81
N LEU A 199 -0.55 -2.15 -4.49
CA LEU A 199 0.79 -2.15 -3.90
C LEU A 199 1.19 -3.61 -3.64
N THR A 200 2.32 -4.05 -4.18
CA THR A 200 2.77 -5.46 -4.11
C THR A 200 3.79 -5.72 -3.00
N GLY A 201 4.33 -4.66 -2.38
CA GLY A 201 5.23 -4.74 -1.24
C GLY A 201 4.65 -4.09 0.02
N SER A 202 5.37 -4.21 1.13
CA SER A 202 5.01 -3.56 2.39
C SER A 202 5.02 -2.04 2.27
N VAL A 203 4.02 -1.38 2.82
CA VAL A 203 3.96 0.08 2.94
C VAL A 203 4.27 0.46 4.37
N SER A 204 5.39 1.14 4.59
CA SER A 204 5.70 1.75 5.88
C SER A 204 5.40 3.25 5.84
N VAL A 205 4.77 3.73 6.90
CA VAL A 205 4.58 5.16 7.16
C VAL A 205 5.50 5.55 8.32
N ALA A 206 5.99 6.78 8.32
CA ALA A 206 6.82 7.28 9.42
C ALA A 206 6.08 7.19 10.76
N ASN A 207 6.81 7.07 11.86
CA ASN A 207 6.21 7.00 13.20
C ASN A 207 5.27 8.21 13.43
N ASN A 208 4.13 7.96 14.07
CA ASN A 208 3.07 8.93 14.33
C ASN A 208 2.44 9.54 13.06
N LYS A 209 2.60 8.89 11.91
CA LYS A 209 1.81 9.14 10.70
C LYS A 209 0.80 8.02 10.49
N SER A 210 -0.37 8.40 9.99
CA SER A 210 -1.50 7.49 9.77
C SER A 210 -1.75 7.25 8.29
N PHE A 211 -2.34 6.11 7.99
CA PHE A 211 -3.22 6.04 6.82
C PHE A 211 -4.49 6.80 7.16
N SER A 212 -4.86 7.78 6.33
CA SER A 212 -5.94 8.71 6.63
C SER A 212 -7.03 8.66 5.58
N GLY A 213 -8.28 8.80 6.03
CA GLY A 213 -9.43 9.06 5.17
C GLY A 213 -9.90 10.50 5.36
N LYS A 214 -10.61 11.05 4.36
CA LYS A 214 -11.22 12.38 4.49
C LYS A 214 -12.66 12.26 4.96
N THR A 215 -13.06 13.14 5.87
CA THR A 215 -14.47 13.42 6.17
C THR A 215 -15.15 14.09 4.97
N THR A 216 -16.49 14.18 5.00
CA THR A 216 -17.26 14.97 4.02
C THR A 216 -16.81 16.44 3.98
N GLY A 217 -16.29 16.98 5.09
CA GLY A 217 -15.72 18.33 5.17
C GLY A 217 -14.26 18.43 4.72
N GLY A 218 -13.66 17.36 4.20
CA GLY A 218 -12.28 17.33 3.71
C GLY A 218 -11.18 17.26 4.77
N VAL A 219 -11.55 17.17 6.06
CA VAL A 219 -10.62 16.98 7.18
C VAL A 219 -10.13 15.53 7.20
N ASP A 220 -8.83 15.34 7.39
CA ASP A 220 -8.23 14.01 7.53
C ASP A 220 -8.54 13.38 8.91
N LEU A 221 -8.93 12.11 8.90
CA LEU A 221 -9.07 11.24 10.08
C LEU A 221 -8.08 10.08 9.97
N SER A 222 -7.41 9.78 11.08
CA SER A 222 -6.52 8.60 11.17
C SER A 222 -7.35 7.31 11.16
N ILE A 223 -7.14 6.45 10.17
CA ILE A 223 -7.73 5.09 10.15
C ILE A 223 -6.85 4.13 10.97
N GLY A 224 -5.53 4.24 10.82
CA GLY A 224 -4.58 3.45 11.60
C GLY A 224 -3.18 4.05 11.60
N LYS A 225 -2.49 3.95 12.74
CA LYS A 225 -1.12 4.46 12.92
C LYS A 225 -0.35 3.72 13.99
N VAL A 226 0.98 3.89 13.97
CA VAL A 226 1.83 3.65 15.14
C VAL A 226 2.00 4.97 15.89
N SER A 227 1.59 5.01 17.15
CA SER A 227 1.73 6.20 17.99
C SER A 227 3.19 6.47 18.37
N ILE A 228 3.45 7.65 18.95
CA ILE A 228 4.78 8.00 19.50
C ILE A 228 5.29 6.99 20.53
N GLY A 229 4.40 6.26 21.21
CA GLY A 229 4.73 5.21 22.17
C GLY A 229 4.91 3.82 21.54
N ASN A 230 4.99 3.73 20.21
CA ASN A 230 5.11 2.49 19.45
C ASN A 230 3.91 1.53 19.62
N VAL A 231 2.73 2.07 19.94
CA VAL A 231 1.47 1.30 20.01
C VAL A 231 0.69 1.45 18.70
N VAL A 232 0.19 0.35 18.16
CA VAL A 232 -0.74 0.34 17.02
C VAL A 232 -2.10 0.85 17.48
N VAL A 233 -2.58 1.90 16.84
CA VAL A 233 -3.89 2.52 17.11
C VAL A 233 -4.74 2.38 15.86
N LEU A 234 -5.97 1.87 16.03
CA LEU A 234 -6.99 1.81 14.99
C LEU A 234 -8.10 2.82 15.33
N GLY A 235 -8.35 3.77 14.42
CA GLY A 235 -9.31 4.85 14.59
C GLY A 235 -8.72 6.22 14.96
N ASP A 236 -9.64 7.18 15.19
CA ASP A 236 -9.35 8.57 15.52
C ASP A 236 -10.26 9.05 16.66
N SER A 237 -9.74 9.85 17.58
CA SER A 237 -10.50 10.46 18.68
C SER A 237 -11.69 11.33 18.24
N LYS A 238 -11.68 11.80 16.99
CA LYS A 238 -12.69 12.72 16.44
C LYS A 238 -13.84 11.99 15.72
N ALA A 239 -13.78 10.66 15.61
CA ALA A 239 -14.77 9.88 14.89
C ALA A 239 -15.01 8.51 15.54
N GLN A 240 -16.18 7.93 15.29
CA GLN A 240 -16.47 6.56 15.71
C GLN A 240 -15.70 5.57 14.83
N THR A 241 -15.02 4.61 15.45
CA THR A 241 -14.47 3.44 14.75
C THR A 241 -15.53 2.35 14.65
N VAL A 242 -15.86 1.94 13.43
CA VAL A 242 -16.78 0.81 13.16
C VAL A 242 -15.99 -0.27 12.42
N ILE A 243 -16.03 -1.50 12.92
CA ILE A 243 -15.42 -2.68 12.29
C ILE A 243 -16.56 -3.56 11.76
N GLU A 244 -16.71 -3.62 10.43
CA GLU A 244 -17.75 -4.40 9.76
C GLU A 244 -17.28 -5.85 9.53
N THR A 245 -18.12 -6.84 9.84
CA THR A 245 -17.81 -8.28 9.69
C THR A 245 -18.85 -8.97 8.81
N ASN A 246 -18.41 -9.86 7.92
CA ASN A 246 -19.23 -10.49 6.86
C ASN A 246 -20.40 -11.37 7.38
N VAL A 247 -20.22 -12.17 8.42
CA VAL A 247 -21.27 -12.99 9.05
C VAL A 247 -20.88 -13.26 10.52
N ARG A 248 -21.86 -13.22 11.44
CA ARG A 248 -21.78 -13.67 12.86
C ARG A 248 -21.01 -12.83 13.89
N LYS A 249 -20.81 -11.52 13.71
CA LYS A 249 -20.29 -10.64 14.78
C LYS A 249 -18.98 -11.14 15.44
N THR A 250 -18.20 -12.00 14.79
CA THR A 250 -16.99 -12.59 15.37
C THR A 250 -15.79 -11.77 14.93
N LEU A 251 -15.61 -10.59 15.54
CA LEU A 251 -14.28 -10.01 15.64
C LEU A 251 -13.46 -10.94 16.54
N LYS A 252 -12.24 -11.30 16.11
CA LYS A 252 -11.36 -12.19 16.88
C LYS A 252 -10.02 -11.54 17.19
N PHE A 253 -9.45 -11.88 18.34
CA PHE A 253 -8.05 -11.62 18.66
C PHE A 253 -7.21 -12.86 18.37
N TYR A 254 -6.01 -12.68 17.85
CA TYR A 254 -5.03 -13.74 17.65
C TYR A 254 -3.78 -13.40 18.48
N ASP A 255 -3.34 -14.32 19.33
CA ASP A 255 -2.19 -14.11 20.22
C ASP A 255 -0.87 -14.66 19.67
N GLY A 256 -0.89 -15.21 18.45
CA GLY A 256 0.23 -15.93 17.85
C GLY A 256 0.10 -17.45 17.90
N VAL A 257 -0.93 -17.99 18.59
CA VAL A 257 -1.20 -19.42 18.71
C VAL A 257 -2.67 -19.72 18.38
N GLU A 258 -3.61 -19.04 19.06
CA GLU A 258 -5.04 -19.32 18.95
C GLU A 258 -5.86 -18.05 18.64
N GLU A 259 -7.05 -18.24 18.06
CA GLU A 259 -8.02 -17.18 17.82
C GLU A 259 -9.10 -17.16 18.91
N PHE A 260 -9.32 -16.00 19.51
CA PHE A 260 -10.32 -15.78 20.55
C PHE A 260 -11.43 -14.86 20.05
N SER A 261 -12.68 -15.29 20.15
CA SER A 261 -13.84 -14.44 19.85
C SER A 261 -13.94 -13.28 20.84
N LEU A 262 -14.14 -12.06 20.33
CA LEU A 262 -14.42 -10.89 21.16
C LEU A 262 -15.87 -10.94 21.68
N TRP A 263 -16.02 -10.80 23.00
CA TRP A 263 -17.31 -10.67 23.66
C TRP A 263 -17.82 -9.22 23.59
N HIS A 264 -19.07 -9.06 23.19
CA HIS A 264 -19.80 -7.80 23.14
C HIS A 264 -21.28 -8.04 23.49
N ASP A 265 -22.04 -6.97 23.68
CA ASP A 265 -23.47 -6.96 24.07
C ASP A 265 -24.35 -7.94 23.27
N GLY A 266 -24.10 -8.08 21.98
CA GLY A 266 -24.87 -8.93 21.08
C GLY A 266 -24.40 -10.39 21.00
N ASN A 267 -23.39 -10.81 21.77
CA ASN A 267 -22.92 -12.20 21.81
C ASN A 267 -22.52 -12.69 23.22
N HIS A 268 -22.82 -11.95 24.30
CA HIS A 268 -22.45 -12.31 25.68
C HIS A 268 -23.36 -13.35 26.39
N GLY A 269 -24.34 -13.95 25.71
CA GLY A 269 -25.34 -14.84 26.32
C GLY A 269 -25.07 -16.34 26.10
N SER A 270 -26.10 -17.18 26.34
CA SER A 270 -26.02 -18.62 26.12
C SER A 270 -25.56 -18.98 24.69
N GLY A 271 -24.67 -19.96 24.57
CA GLY A 271 -24.05 -20.35 23.29
C GLY A 271 -22.84 -19.49 22.88
N SER A 272 -22.47 -18.47 23.66
CA SER A 272 -21.19 -17.77 23.56
C SER A 272 -20.00 -18.70 23.82
N GLY A 273 -20.11 -19.57 24.81
CA GLY A 273 -18.93 -20.24 25.38
C GLY A 273 -18.28 -19.42 26.50
N LEU A 274 -18.85 -18.24 26.82
CA LEU A 274 -18.65 -17.57 28.09
C LEU A 274 -19.48 -18.33 29.15
N ASN A 275 -18.83 -18.85 30.19
CA ASN A 275 -19.51 -19.50 31.32
C ASN A 275 -20.15 -18.46 32.28
N ALA A 276 -20.69 -17.34 31.77
CA ALA A 276 -21.25 -16.28 32.60
C ALA A 276 -22.53 -16.72 33.36
N ASP A 277 -23.23 -17.74 32.85
CA ASP A 277 -24.42 -18.30 33.50
C ASP A 277 -24.09 -19.27 34.65
N LYS A 278 -22.80 -19.53 34.90
CA LYS A 278 -22.35 -20.39 36.00
C LYS A 278 -21.79 -19.54 37.13
N LEU A 279 -22.31 -19.75 38.34
CA LEU A 279 -21.70 -19.23 39.56
C LEU A 279 -20.80 -20.33 40.14
N ASP A 280 -19.50 -20.05 40.25
CA ASP A 280 -18.49 -21.01 40.73
C ASP A 280 -18.51 -22.37 40.01
N GLY A 281 -18.87 -22.36 38.72
CA GLY A 281 -18.94 -23.56 37.88
C GLY A 281 -20.26 -24.34 37.94
N PHE A 282 -21.20 -23.91 38.78
CA PHE A 282 -22.50 -24.54 38.94
C PHE A 282 -23.63 -23.73 38.29
N HIS A 283 -24.64 -24.43 37.78
CA HIS A 283 -25.85 -23.82 37.27
C HIS A 283 -26.76 -23.35 38.40
N ALA A 284 -27.60 -22.33 38.13
CA ALA A 284 -28.54 -21.78 39.10
C ALA A 284 -29.46 -22.85 39.74
N ASN A 285 -29.82 -23.90 39.00
CA ASN A 285 -30.65 -25.01 39.49
C ASN A 285 -29.96 -25.92 40.53
N GLN A 286 -28.68 -25.71 40.82
CA GLN A 286 -27.94 -26.44 41.84
C GLN A 286 -27.95 -25.74 43.20
N PHE A 287 -28.40 -24.49 43.26
CA PHE A 287 -28.47 -23.71 44.49
C PHE A 287 -29.90 -23.70 45.05
N ALA A 288 -30.01 -23.62 46.39
CA ALA A 288 -31.28 -23.40 47.04
C ALA A 288 -31.74 -21.96 46.76
N ARG A 289 -33.00 -21.83 46.32
CA ARG A 289 -33.63 -20.53 46.07
C ARG A 289 -34.33 -20.01 47.31
N VAL A 290 -34.39 -18.68 47.42
CA VAL A 290 -35.07 -17.98 48.51
C VAL A 290 -36.45 -17.44 48.12
N ASP A 291 -36.75 -17.42 46.82
CA ASP A 291 -37.96 -16.86 46.21
C ASP A 291 -38.98 -17.93 45.77
N GLU A 292 -38.63 -19.22 45.85
CA GLU A 292 -39.50 -20.36 45.52
C GLU A 292 -39.15 -21.56 46.39
N GLU A 293 -40.08 -22.51 46.52
CA GLU A 293 -39.90 -23.75 47.27
C GLU A 293 -38.78 -24.61 46.64
N PRO A 294 -37.67 -24.86 47.36
CA PRO A 294 -36.58 -25.68 46.83
C PRO A 294 -36.97 -27.17 46.84
N ASN A 295 -36.81 -27.86 45.70
CA ASN A 295 -37.02 -29.30 45.57
C ASN A 295 -35.67 -30.06 45.56
N PHE A 296 -35.22 -30.51 46.72
CA PHE A 296 -34.01 -31.33 46.83
C PHE A 296 -34.28 -32.79 46.43
N GLN A 297 -33.70 -33.24 45.32
CA GLN A 297 -33.78 -34.64 44.87
C GLN A 297 -32.87 -35.60 45.66
N LYS A 298 -32.10 -35.09 46.62
CA LYS A 298 -31.19 -35.85 47.49
C LYS A 298 -31.38 -35.45 48.94
N ASN A 299 -30.85 -36.28 49.84
CA ASN A 299 -30.88 -36.02 51.27
C ASN A 299 -30.16 -34.72 51.61
N LEU A 300 -30.78 -33.94 52.51
CA LEU A 300 -30.16 -32.79 53.15
C LEU A 300 -29.37 -33.27 54.38
N ILE A 301 -28.03 -33.20 54.34
CA ILE A 301 -27.13 -33.73 55.39
C ILE A 301 -26.38 -32.58 56.05
N MET A 302 -26.48 -32.46 57.37
CA MET A 302 -25.69 -31.51 58.17
C MET A 302 -24.48 -32.19 58.80
N THR A 303 -23.31 -31.56 58.75
CA THR A 303 -22.05 -32.05 59.33
C THR A 303 -21.48 -31.00 60.30
N ASN A 304 -20.43 -31.35 61.06
CA ASN A 304 -19.74 -30.43 61.97
C ASN A 304 -20.64 -29.81 63.06
N GLY A 305 -21.61 -30.57 63.58
CA GLY A 305 -22.52 -30.12 64.64
C GLY A 305 -23.47 -28.99 64.20
N LYS A 306 -23.85 -28.96 62.92
CA LYS A 306 -24.88 -28.04 62.40
C LYS A 306 -26.26 -28.69 62.45
N ASP A 307 -27.27 -27.84 62.62
CA ASP A 307 -28.67 -28.24 62.78
C ASP A 307 -29.55 -27.69 61.64
N ILE A 308 -30.66 -28.38 61.36
CA ILE A 308 -31.77 -27.82 60.57
C ILE A 308 -32.68 -27.09 61.55
N ILE A 309 -32.79 -25.77 61.39
CA ILE A 309 -33.55 -24.92 62.32
C ILE A 309 -34.76 -24.33 61.59
N LEU A 310 -35.95 -24.66 62.09
CA LEU A 310 -37.19 -23.93 61.79
C LEU A 310 -37.29 -22.79 62.80
N ARG A 311 -37.38 -21.53 62.34
CA ARG A 311 -37.28 -20.35 63.21
C ARG A 311 -38.43 -19.39 62.98
N ALA A 312 -39.15 -19.10 64.05
CA ALA A 312 -40.17 -18.07 64.09
C ALA A 312 -39.52 -16.67 64.14
N PRO A 313 -40.18 -15.64 63.58
CA PRO A 313 -39.84 -14.25 63.88
C PRO A 313 -39.93 -13.95 65.38
N ALA A 314 -39.21 -12.91 65.83
CA ALA A 314 -39.24 -12.51 67.24
C ALA A 314 -40.69 -12.21 67.70
N GLY A 315 -41.09 -12.85 68.82
CA GLY A 315 -42.44 -12.70 69.39
C GLY A 315 -43.48 -13.72 68.88
N SER A 316 -43.11 -14.63 67.98
CA SER A 316 -43.96 -15.74 67.52
C SER A 316 -43.40 -17.08 68.01
N MET A 317 -44.29 -18.03 68.30
CA MET A 317 -43.91 -19.44 68.55
C MET A 317 -44.05 -20.31 67.30
N ASN A 318 -44.64 -19.79 66.22
CA ASN A 318 -44.82 -20.52 64.98
C ASN A 318 -43.52 -20.51 64.16
N SER A 319 -42.69 -21.54 64.35
CA SER A 319 -41.41 -21.73 63.67
C SER A 319 -41.51 -22.21 62.23
N GLY A 320 -42.73 -22.52 61.77
CA GLY A 320 -42.94 -23.43 60.65
C GLY A 320 -42.83 -24.89 61.09
N ASP A 321 -43.17 -25.77 60.15
CA ASP A 321 -43.49 -27.16 60.43
C ASP A 321 -42.62 -28.10 59.58
N LEU A 322 -42.32 -29.29 60.10
CA LEU A 322 -41.87 -30.40 59.27
C LEU A 322 -43.10 -31.18 58.80
N ILE A 323 -43.40 -31.08 57.50
CA ILE A 323 -44.56 -31.72 56.88
C ILE A 323 -44.12 -32.96 56.12
N PHE A 324 -44.81 -34.06 56.33
CA PHE A 324 -44.74 -35.26 55.50
C PHE A 324 -45.94 -35.24 54.55
N ALA A 325 -45.70 -35.29 53.24
CA ALA A 325 -46.74 -35.23 52.22
C ALA A 325 -46.58 -36.34 51.17
N GLU A 326 -47.69 -36.79 50.59
CA GLU A 326 -47.70 -37.70 49.44
C GLU A 326 -47.46 -36.94 48.13
N GLY A 327 -47.15 -37.67 47.04
CA GLY A 327 -46.84 -37.07 45.73
C GLY A 327 -47.97 -36.25 45.07
N GLY A 328 -49.19 -36.31 45.62
CA GLY A 328 -50.34 -35.46 45.26
C GLY A 328 -50.49 -34.20 46.12
N ASN A 329 -49.50 -33.88 46.96
CA ASN A 329 -49.48 -32.77 47.93
C ASN A 329 -50.47 -32.92 49.10
N GLY A 330 -51.00 -34.13 49.36
CA GLY A 330 -51.76 -34.42 50.57
C GLY A 330 -50.82 -34.55 51.78
N GLU A 331 -51.06 -33.80 52.85
CA GLU A 331 -50.32 -33.96 54.11
C GLU A 331 -50.67 -35.29 54.77
N ILE A 332 -49.69 -36.16 54.98
CA ILE A 332 -49.84 -37.46 55.68
C ILE A 332 -49.43 -37.37 57.16
N GLY A 333 -48.69 -36.33 57.56
CA GLY A 333 -48.35 -36.07 58.95
C GLY A 333 -47.48 -34.81 59.12
N ARG A 334 -47.31 -34.37 60.37
CA ARG A 334 -46.62 -33.11 60.69
C ARG A 334 -45.95 -33.14 62.06
N VAL A 335 -44.79 -32.51 62.17
CA VAL A 335 -44.16 -32.11 63.43
C VAL A 335 -44.11 -30.60 63.49
N PHE A 336 -44.70 -30.00 64.51
CA PHE A 336 -44.78 -28.55 64.61
C PHE A 336 -44.85 -28.08 66.07
N VAL A 337 -44.66 -26.78 66.27
CA VAL A 337 -44.89 -26.11 67.54
C VAL A 337 -46.22 -25.37 67.46
N ASP A 338 -47.15 -25.67 68.35
CA ASP A 338 -48.44 -24.97 68.38
C ASP A 338 -48.33 -23.55 68.97
N ASP A 339 -49.45 -22.81 69.00
CA ASP A 339 -49.51 -21.44 69.50
C ASP A 339 -49.21 -21.29 71.00
N THR A 340 -49.13 -22.41 71.73
CA THR A 340 -48.77 -22.47 73.16
C THR A 340 -47.30 -22.85 73.39
N GLY A 341 -46.55 -23.18 72.34
CA GLY A 341 -45.16 -23.63 72.45
C GLY A 341 -45.00 -25.14 72.66
N THR A 342 -46.07 -25.92 72.49
CA THR A 342 -46.05 -27.39 72.63
C THR A 342 -45.55 -28.03 71.35
N LEU A 343 -44.66 -29.02 71.45
CA LEU A 343 -44.25 -29.84 70.31
C LEU A 343 -45.35 -30.88 70.03
N VAL A 344 -45.93 -30.80 68.85
CA VAL A 344 -47.02 -31.66 68.40
C VAL A 344 -46.52 -32.59 67.29
N LEU A 345 -46.89 -33.87 67.42
CA LEU A 345 -46.69 -34.90 66.40
C LEU A 345 -48.08 -35.36 65.92
N ARG A 346 -48.41 -35.07 64.66
CA ARG A 346 -49.72 -35.33 64.06
C ARG A 346 -49.63 -36.33 62.90
N SER A 347 -50.62 -37.22 62.83
CA SER A 347 -50.93 -38.05 61.65
C SER A 347 -52.21 -37.55 60.97
N GLN A 348 -52.31 -37.67 59.64
CA GLN A 348 -53.43 -37.16 58.83
C GLN A 348 -54.81 -37.74 59.21
N PHE A 349 -54.85 -38.98 59.71
CA PHE A 349 -56.09 -39.68 60.01
C PHE A 349 -56.22 -39.94 61.51
N TYR A 350 -56.67 -38.90 62.22
CA TYR A 350 -57.20 -38.91 63.58
C TYR A 350 -56.21 -39.21 64.71
N GLY A 351 -55.79 -38.13 65.39
CA GLY A 351 -55.21 -38.15 66.73
C GLY A 351 -53.81 -37.59 66.81
N ASP A 352 -53.63 -36.53 67.60
CA ASP A 352 -52.29 -35.99 67.87
C ASP A 352 -51.71 -36.67 69.11
N MET A 353 -50.41 -36.98 69.07
CA MET A 353 -49.63 -37.14 70.29
C MET A 353 -48.94 -35.81 70.58
N ARG A 354 -49.20 -35.24 71.76
CA ARG A 354 -48.63 -33.94 72.16
C ARG A 354 -47.67 -34.15 73.30
N VAL A 355 -46.45 -33.61 73.17
CA VAL A 355 -45.46 -33.54 74.25
C VAL A 355 -45.33 -32.09 74.64
N ARG A 356 -45.94 -31.73 75.76
CA ARG A 356 -45.94 -30.36 76.29
C ARG A 356 -44.56 -29.99 76.81
N TYR A 357 -44.27 -28.69 76.81
CA TYR A 357 -42.99 -28.15 77.31
C TYR A 357 -42.76 -28.41 78.81
N ASP A 358 -43.82 -28.73 79.56
CA ASP A 358 -43.78 -29.12 80.99
C ASP A 358 -43.63 -30.64 81.21
N GLY A 359 -43.42 -31.41 80.13
CA GLY A 359 -43.15 -32.85 80.19
C GLY A 359 -44.38 -33.75 80.17
N VAL A 360 -45.59 -33.20 80.05
CA VAL A 360 -46.83 -33.98 79.95
C VAL A 360 -47.03 -34.53 78.53
N ILE A 361 -47.30 -35.83 78.42
CA ILE A 361 -47.64 -36.51 77.16
C ILE A 361 -49.14 -36.79 77.12
N THR A 362 -49.84 -36.34 76.08
CA THR A 362 -51.28 -36.61 75.86
C THR A 362 -51.53 -37.22 74.49
N SER A 363 -52.56 -38.07 74.38
CA SER A 363 -53.04 -38.65 73.13
C SER A 363 -54.57 -38.58 73.06
N ASP A 364 -55.11 -38.18 71.91
CA ASP A 364 -56.56 -38.05 71.69
C ASP A 364 -57.29 -39.42 71.68
N TYR A 365 -56.58 -40.50 71.34
CA TYR A 365 -57.15 -41.86 71.22
C TYR A 365 -56.49 -42.87 72.17
N GLY A 366 -55.82 -42.38 73.21
CA GLY A 366 -55.09 -43.21 74.17
C GLY A 366 -53.69 -43.63 73.67
N MET A 367 -52.96 -44.32 74.54
CA MET A 367 -51.62 -44.83 74.22
C MET A 367 -51.68 -46.35 74.14
N GLU A 368 -51.46 -46.90 72.95
CA GLU A 368 -51.32 -48.34 72.76
C GLU A 368 -49.83 -48.72 72.77
N PHE A 369 -49.48 -49.67 73.64
CA PHE A 369 -48.17 -50.31 73.64
C PHE A 369 -48.34 -51.74 73.14
N ASN A 370 -47.65 -52.10 72.05
CA ASN A 370 -47.72 -53.44 71.46
C ASN A 370 -46.34 -53.89 70.94
N SER A 371 -45.66 -54.76 71.69
CA SER A 371 -44.35 -55.28 71.31
C SER A 371 -44.40 -56.51 70.37
N LYS A 372 -45.56 -56.81 69.75
CA LYS A 372 -45.87 -57.97 68.87
C LYS A 372 -45.59 -59.34 69.48
N ASN A 373 -44.32 -59.65 69.75
CA ASN A 373 -43.83 -60.97 70.16
C ASN A 373 -43.11 -60.95 71.52
N LYS A 374 -43.05 -59.82 72.22
CA LYS A 374 -42.42 -59.70 73.54
C LYS A 374 -43.41 -59.15 74.57
N GLU A 375 -43.06 -59.27 75.85
CA GLU A 375 -43.74 -58.56 76.93
C GLU A 375 -43.79 -57.07 76.61
N THR A 376 -44.95 -56.47 76.84
CA THR A 376 -45.16 -55.04 76.70
C THR A 376 -45.36 -54.45 78.08
N ASP A 377 -44.56 -53.47 78.46
CA ASP A 377 -44.58 -52.91 79.82
C ASP A 377 -44.55 -51.38 79.86
N LEU A 378 -45.12 -50.84 80.93
CA LEU A 378 -44.96 -49.46 81.37
C LEU A 378 -44.27 -49.50 82.75
N LYS A 379 -42.98 -49.13 82.77
CA LYS A 379 -42.13 -49.20 83.95
C LYS A 379 -41.86 -47.83 84.56
N PHE A 380 -41.93 -47.78 85.88
CA PHE A 380 -41.48 -46.67 86.69
C PHE A 380 -40.25 -47.12 87.47
N ARG A 381 -39.15 -46.37 87.34
CA ARG A 381 -37.88 -46.63 88.03
C ARG A 381 -37.58 -45.45 88.94
N ALA A 382 -37.11 -45.70 90.16
CA ALA A 382 -36.69 -44.61 91.04
C ALA A 382 -35.35 -43.99 90.61
N ASN A 383 -34.46 -44.79 90.00
CA ASN A 383 -33.15 -44.39 89.48
C ASN A 383 -32.60 -45.43 88.48
N ASP A 384 -31.38 -45.20 88.00
CA ASP A 384 -30.71 -46.06 87.00
C ASP A 384 -30.29 -47.45 87.52
N GLU A 385 -30.29 -47.69 88.84
CA GLU A 385 -29.97 -48.98 89.46
C GLU A 385 -31.21 -49.84 89.75
N ASP A 386 -32.36 -49.21 89.99
CA ASP A 386 -33.65 -49.88 90.23
C ASP A 386 -34.15 -50.54 88.94
N LYS A 387 -34.56 -51.81 88.94
CA LYS A 387 -35.08 -52.47 87.70
C LYS A 387 -36.53 -52.03 87.39
N GLY A 388 -37.17 -51.32 88.31
CA GLY A 388 -38.48 -50.71 88.18
C GLY A 388 -39.63 -51.65 88.52
N MET A 389 -40.80 -51.03 88.68
CA MET A 389 -42.08 -51.70 88.84
C MET A 389 -43.13 -51.05 87.94
N GLY A 390 -44.19 -51.77 87.60
CA GLY A 390 -45.18 -51.24 86.68
C GLY A 390 -46.15 -52.25 86.12
N LEU A 391 -46.85 -51.84 85.07
CA LEU A 391 -47.83 -52.67 84.38
C LEU A 391 -47.14 -53.44 83.24
N TYR A 392 -47.49 -54.70 83.08
CA TYR A 392 -46.98 -55.53 81.99
C TYR A 392 -48.10 -56.36 81.37
N MET A 393 -47.93 -56.68 80.09
CA MET A 393 -48.71 -57.66 79.35
C MET A 393 -47.75 -58.71 78.79
N ASN A 394 -47.80 -59.92 79.34
CA ASN A 394 -47.05 -61.05 78.80
C ASN A 394 -47.83 -61.68 77.64
N ASN A 395 -47.21 -61.68 76.46
CA ASN A 395 -47.87 -62.12 75.23
C ASN A 395 -48.06 -63.65 75.15
N ASN A 396 -47.19 -64.42 75.81
CA ASN A 396 -47.25 -65.89 75.80
C ASN A 396 -48.36 -66.40 76.74
N THR A 397 -48.41 -65.87 77.96
CA THR A 397 -49.40 -66.29 78.96
C THR A 397 -50.71 -65.50 78.86
N ARG A 398 -50.76 -64.45 78.02
CA ARG A 398 -51.87 -63.48 77.92
C ARG A 398 -52.26 -62.86 79.26
N GLN A 399 -51.28 -62.75 80.15
CA GLN A 399 -51.45 -62.23 81.50
C GLN A 399 -51.13 -60.74 81.52
N LEU A 400 -52.08 -59.95 82.02
CA LEU A 400 -51.86 -58.55 82.39
C LEU A 400 -51.62 -58.49 83.90
N GLY A 401 -50.69 -57.68 84.38
CA GLY A 401 -50.49 -57.55 85.82
C GLY A 401 -49.61 -56.38 86.22
N MET A 402 -49.43 -56.24 87.53
CA MET A 402 -48.38 -55.41 88.10
C MET A 402 -47.24 -56.27 88.63
N TYR A 403 -46.04 -55.97 88.15
CA TYR A 403 -44.84 -56.73 88.47
C TYR A 403 -43.69 -55.81 88.89
N ASP A 404 -42.89 -56.29 89.84
CA ASP A 404 -41.67 -55.68 90.32
C ASP A 404 -40.49 -56.50 89.81
N TRP A 405 -39.79 -55.96 88.80
CA TRP A 405 -38.63 -56.62 88.17
C TRP A 405 -37.39 -56.57 89.05
N HIS A 406 -37.33 -55.68 90.05
CA HIS A 406 -36.21 -55.61 90.97
C HIS A 406 -36.25 -56.76 91.99
N ASN A 407 -37.43 -57.01 92.54
CA ASN A 407 -37.65 -58.04 93.56
C ASN A 407 -38.20 -59.36 93.02
N ASP A 408 -38.48 -59.45 91.70
CA ASP A 408 -39.06 -60.61 91.03
C ASP A 408 -40.39 -61.06 91.68
N LYS A 409 -41.35 -60.13 91.75
CA LYS A 409 -42.63 -60.35 92.44
C LYS A 409 -43.83 -59.84 91.66
N PHE A 410 -44.86 -60.68 91.58
CA PHE A 410 -46.20 -60.28 91.14
C PHE A 410 -46.96 -59.66 92.30
N LEU A 411 -47.53 -58.46 92.10
CA LEU A 411 -48.44 -57.85 93.06
C LEU A 411 -49.86 -58.33 92.82
N PHE A 412 -50.30 -58.26 91.57
CA PHE A 412 -51.50 -58.92 91.09
C PHE A 412 -51.34 -59.26 89.61
N THR A 413 -52.08 -60.26 89.18
CA THR A 413 -52.18 -60.67 87.78
C THR A 413 -53.64 -60.89 87.41
N THR A 414 -53.94 -60.83 86.13
CA THR A 414 -55.21 -61.26 85.56
C THR A 414 -54.91 -62.03 84.29
N ASN A 415 -55.54 -63.19 84.15
CA ASN A 415 -55.50 -63.96 82.92
C ASN A 415 -56.75 -63.61 82.10
N ARG A 416 -56.57 -63.21 80.83
CA ARG A 416 -57.71 -62.91 79.94
C ARG A 416 -58.69 -64.07 79.82
N ASN A 417 -58.23 -65.31 80.01
CA ASN A 417 -59.05 -66.50 79.88
C ASN A 417 -59.87 -66.82 81.16
N GLU A 418 -59.42 -66.36 82.33
CA GLU A 418 -60.05 -66.69 83.62
C GLU A 418 -60.97 -65.57 84.13
N GLY A 419 -60.76 -64.33 83.68
CA GLY A 419 -61.60 -63.18 84.05
C GLY A 419 -61.53 -62.80 85.54
N MET A 420 -60.52 -63.29 86.26
CA MET A 420 -60.31 -63.02 87.69
C MET A 420 -58.97 -62.34 87.96
N VAL A 421 -58.93 -61.56 89.04
CA VAL A 421 -57.70 -60.99 89.58
C VAL A 421 -57.12 -61.97 90.59
N GLU A 422 -55.89 -62.38 90.36
CA GLU A 422 -55.11 -63.21 91.27
C GLU A 422 -54.14 -62.33 92.06
N PHE A 423 -54.17 -62.49 93.38
CA PHE A 423 -53.18 -61.90 94.27
C PHE A 423 -52.17 -62.98 94.65
N GLY A 424 -50.93 -62.85 94.18
CA GLY A 424 -49.87 -63.80 94.51
C GLY A 424 -49.45 -63.78 95.98
N ASN A 425 -50.01 -62.87 96.79
CA ASN A 425 -49.73 -62.74 98.22
C ASN A 425 -50.97 -62.19 98.96
N GLN A 426 -50.86 -61.95 100.27
CA GLN A 426 -51.98 -61.40 101.06
C GLN A 426 -52.46 -60.03 100.56
N ILE A 427 -53.77 -59.81 100.65
CA ILE A 427 -54.39 -58.51 100.38
C ILE A 427 -54.33 -57.67 101.65
N LYS A 428 -53.91 -56.41 101.56
CA LYS A 428 -53.89 -55.48 102.70
C LYS A 428 -55.04 -54.47 102.59
N ILE A 429 -56.00 -54.54 103.51
CA ILE A 429 -57.18 -53.67 103.59
C ILE A 429 -57.06 -52.80 104.84
N GLN A 430 -57.00 -51.48 104.67
CA GLN A 430 -56.89 -50.49 105.77
C GLN A 430 -55.77 -50.81 106.79
N GLY A 431 -54.63 -51.30 106.30
CA GLY A 431 -53.51 -51.64 107.17
C GLY A 431 -53.51 -53.09 107.67
N LYS A 432 -54.64 -53.80 107.58
CA LYS A 432 -54.82 -55.20 108.00
C LYS A 432 -54.71 -56.16 106.83
N ARG A 433 -54.27 -57.38 107.07
CA ARG A 433 -54.07 -58.39 106.02
C ARG A 433 -55.22 -59.40 106.03
N LEU A 434 -55.71 -59.70 104.84
CA LEU A 434 -56.58 -60.84 104.59
C LEU A 434 -55.74 -61.97 104.03
N HIS A 435 -55.65 -63.06 104.79
CA HIS A 435 -54.98 -64.29 104.42
C HIS A 435 -56.04 -65.33 104.07
N ILE A 436 -55.99 -65.89 102.86
CA ILE A 436 -56.83 -67.01 102.43
C ILE A 436 -55.88 -68.12 102.02
N ARG A 437 -55.59 -69.05 102.94
CA ARG A 437 -54.58 -70.11 102.78
C ARG A 437 -54.75 -71.22 103.81
N GLY A 438 -54.25 -72.43 103.52
CA GLY A 438 -54.40 -73.58 104.42
C GLY A 438 -53.58 -73.55 105.71
N ASP A 439 -52.48 -72.78 105.74
CA ASP A 439 -51.56 -72.68 106.89
C ASP A 439 -51.73 -71.35 107.65
N ALA A 440 -51.58 -71.37 108.97
CA ALA A 440 -51.70 -70.16 109.79
C ALA A 440 -50.60 -69.13 109.43
N PRO A 441 -50.95 -67.83 109.26
CA PRO A 441 -49.97 -66.76 109.04
C PRO A 441 -48.92 -66.67 110.15
N SER A 442 -47.65 -66.85 109.78
CA SER A 442 -46.50 -66.81 110.72
C SER A 442 -46.21 -65.42 111.29
N TYR A 443 -46.78 -64.36 110.72
CA TYR A 443 -46.59 -62.97 111.14
C TYR A 443 -47.91 -62.17 111.15
N ALA A 444 -49.02 -62.80 111.54
CA ALA A 444 -50.30 -62.09 111.70
C ALA A 444 -50.20 -61.00 112.79
N THR A 445 -50.76 -59.84 112.51
CA THR A 445 -50.93 -58.75 113.46
C THR A 445 -52.39 -58.66 113.94
N TYR A 446 -52.61 -58.01 115.08
CA TYR A 446 -53.97 -57.83 115.61
C TYR A 446 -54.89 -57.16 114.58
N GLY A 447 -56.01 -57.80 114.26
CA GLY A 447 -56.99 -57.35 113.26
C GLY A 447 -56.77 -57.90 111.85
N ASP A 448 -55.73 -58.72 111.63
CA ASP A 448 -55.62 -59.53 110.41
C ASP A 448 -56.66 -60.64 110.43
N ILE A 449 -57.24 -60.93 109.26
CA ILE A 449 -58.24 -61.98 109.08
C ILE A 449 -57.59 -63.12 108.32
N TRP A 450 -57.65 -64.32 108.89
CA TRP A 450 -57.24 -65.54 108.22
C TRP A 450 -58.44 -66.44 108.01
N ILE A 451 -58.72 -66.73 106.75
CA ILE A 451 -59.69 -67.74 106.34
C ILE A 451 -58.87 -68.96 105.92
N GLN A 452 -58.97 -70.01 106.71
CA GLN A 452 -58.38 -71.30 106.37
C GLN A 452 -59.23 -71.95 105.27
N VAL A 453 -58.62 -72.19 104.11
CA VAL A 453 -59.25 -72.86 102.96
C VAL A 453 -58.48 -74.09 102.56
#